data_AF-A0A7D3NZ89-F1
#
_entry.id   AF-A0A7D3NZ89-F1
#
_cell.length_a   1.000
_cell.length_b   1.000
_cell.length_c   1.000
_cell.angle_alpha   90.00
_cell.angle_beta   90.00
_cell.angle_gamma   90.00
#
_symmetry.space_group_name_H-M   'P 1'
#
loop_
_entity.id
_entity.type
_entity.pdbx_description
1 polymer ?
#
loop_
_entity_poly.entity_id
_entity_poly.type
_entity_poly.pdbx_seq_one_letter_code
_entity_poly.pdbx_strand_id
1 'polypeptide(L)'
;MSWLPFQAAWSIFMGVVNFFYWFVMWPLVFFALSVFVVVLVVREVVLQRLRRHSSAFWLFLSGEVILFGSLFVGVSWGEESGTGVLADGFEFPFVSCFLLLTSSVTITLYHHCYGLELGRWFLYLTMLLGSLFVLVQVFEFYGSGTDSLYCSYFSASYLTVGLHFTHVVVGLLAMMFLLIIGAEEQYYYSSLVVWYWHFVDYVWLWVYLLIYY
;
A
#
# COMPACT_ATOMS: atom_id res chain seq x y z
N MET A 1 -27.17 9.91 -11.66
CA MET A 1 -26.09 10.36 -10.76
C MET A 1 -25.97 9.32 -9.66
N SER A 2 -24.74 8.86 -9.36
CA SER A 2 -24.55 7.84 -8.33
C SER A 2 -24.60 8.48 -6.93
N TRP A 3 -25.18 7.76 -5.97
CA TRP A 3 -25.20 8.15 -4.56
C TRP A 3 -23.91 7.76 -3.82
N LEU A 4 -22.99 7.11 -4.54
CA LEU A 4 -21.73 6.58 -4.06
C LEU A 4 -20.85 7.65 -3.37
N PRO A 5 -20.66 8.86 -3.93
CA PRO A 5 -19.86 9.90 -3.27
C PRO A 5 -20.44 10.31 -1.92
N PHE A 6 -21.77 10.43 -1.84
CA PHE A 6 -22.45 10.77 -0.59
C PHE A 6 -22.31 9.65 0.44
N GLN A 7 -22.52 8.40 0.03
CA GLN A 7 -22.38 7.25 0.92
C GLN A 7 -20.94 7.07 1.42
N ALA A 8 -19.95 7.25 0.54
CA ALA A 8 -18.54 7.19 0.91
C ALA A 8 -18.18 8.30 1.92
N ALA A 9 -18.58 9.54 1.64
CA ALA A 9 -18.34 10.67 2.54
C ALA A 9 -19.02 10.48 3.90
N TRP A 10 -20.25 9.96 3.92
CA TRP A 10 -20.98 9.65 5.14
C TRP A 10 -20.31 8.55 5.96
N SER A 11 -19.85 7.47 5.32
CA SER A 11 -19.13 6.38 6.00
C SER A 11 -17.83 6.89 6.63
N ILE A 12 -17.05 7.70 5.91
CA ILE A 12 -15.82 8.31 6.42
C ILE A 12 -16.14 9.25 7.59
N PHE A 13 -17.14 10.13 7.45
CA PHE A 13 -17.57 11.03 8.51
C PHE A 13 -17.92 10.28 9.80
N MET A 14 -18.75 9.23 9.69
CA MET A 14 -19.11 8.40 10.84
C MET A 14 -17.87 7.71 11.44
N GLY A 15 -16.92 7.26 10.61
CA GLY A 15 -15.66 6.70 11.08
C GLY A 15 -14.85 7.69 11.93
N VAL A 16 -14.64 8.90 11.41
CA VAL A 16 -13.89 9.96 12.08
C VAL A 16 -14.55 10.35 13.40
N VAL A 17 -15.86 10.58 13.40
CA VAL A 17 -16.61 10.91 14.62
C VAL A 17 -16.48 9.81 15.66
N ASN A 18 -16.67 8.54 15.28
CA ASN A 18 -16.57 7.43 16.22
C ASN A 18 -15.17 7.25 16.80
N PHE A 19 -14.12 7.52 16.02
CA PHE A 19 -12.75 7.52 16.50
C PHE A 19 -12.53 8.53 17.64
N PHE A 20 -13.02 9.77 17.48
CA PHE A 20 -12.87 10.82 18.50
C PHE A 20 -13.68 10.56 19.78
N TYR A 21 -14.86 9.96 19.66
CA TYR A 21 -15.71 9.66 20.82
C TYR A 21 -15.40 8.30 21.49
N TRP A 22 -14.43 7.54 20.96
CA TRP A 22 -14.02 6.23 21.47
C TRP A 22 -15.19 5.25 21.72
N PHE A 23 -16.26 5.35 20.93
CA PHE A 23 -17.39 4.43 21.09
C PHE A 23 -17.04 3.05 20.55
N VAL A 24 -16.59 2.14 21.42
CA VAL A 24 -16.08 0.78 21.12
C VAL A 24 -17.03 -0.11 20.29
N MET A 25 -18.33 0.19 20.25
CA MET A 25 -19.33 -0.62 19.51
C MET A 25 -19.50 -0.24 18.03
N TRP A 26 -19.03 0.94 17.61
CA TRP A 26 -19.19 1.45 16.25
C TRP A 26 -18.06 1.16 15.23
N PRO A 27 -16.86 0.66 15.60
CA PRO A 27 -15.85 0.23 14.62
C PRO A 27 -16.39 -0.83 13.67
N LEU A 28 -17.16 -1.80 14.16
CA LEU A 28 -17.77 -2.85 13.32
C LEU A 28 -18.72 -2.26 12.29
N VAL A 29 -19.52 -1.26 12.67
CA VAL A 29 -20.44 -0.56 11.76
C VAL A 29 -19.65 0.23 10.73
N PHE A 30 -18.58 0.92 11.13
CA PHE A 30 -17.70 1.65 10.21
C PHE A 30 -17.03 0.71 9.19
N PHE A 31 -16.49 -0.43 9.63
CA PHE A 31 -15.88 -1.41 8.73
C PHE A 31 -16.92 -2.01 7.79
N ALA A 32 -18.11 -2.36 8.27
CA ALA A 32 -19.20 -2.87 7.43
C ALA A 32 -19.62 -1.86 6.36
N LEU A 33 -19.77 -0.58 6.73
CA LEU A 33 -20.08 0.50 5.80
C LEU A 33 -18.95 0.74 4.78
N SER A 34 -17.69 0.65 5.22
CA SER A 34 -16.53 0.79 4.34
C SER A 34 -16.44 -0.34 3.32
N VAL A 35 -16.65 -1.59 3.75
CA VAL A 35 -16.73 -2.75 2.83
C VAL A 35 -17.90 -2.57 1.86
N PHE A 36 -19.05 -2.13 2.35
CA PHE A 36 -20.22 -1.86 1.48
C PHE A 36 -19.91 -0.79 0.43
N VAL A 37 -19.26 0.31 0.80
CA VAL A 37 -18.81 1.35 -0.15
C VAL A 37 -17.83 0.77 -1.16
N VAL A 38 -16.85 -0.02 -0.73
CA VAL A 38 -15.89 -0.67 -1.65
C VAL A 38 -16.60 -1.58 -2.65
N VAL A 39 -17.56 -2.40 -2.20
CA VAL A 39 -18.35 -3.26 -3.10
C VAL A 39 -19.15 -2.44 -4.10
N LEU A 40 -19.75 -1.32 -3.67
CA LEU A 40 -20.47 -0.43 -4.57
C LEU A 40 -19.54 0.26 -5.58
N VAL A 41 -18.34 0.68 -5.16
CA VAL A 41 -17.31 1.23 -6.06
C VAL A 41 -16.89 0.18 -7.09
N VAL A 42 -16.57 -1.03 -6.65
CA VAL A 42 -16.22 -2.15 -7.55
C VAL A 42 -17.34 -2.40 -8.55
N ARG A 43 -18.59 -2.44 -8.09
CA ARG A 43 -19.75 -2.61 -8.95
C ARG A 43 -19.86 -1.47 -9.96
N GLU A 44 -19.71 -0.21 -9.55
CA GLU A 44 -19.79 0.95 -10.45
C GLU A 44 -18.63 0.94 -11.46
N VAL A 45 -17.41 0.63 -11.02
CA VAL A 45 -16.22 0.49 -11.88
C VAL A 45 -16.38 -0.61 -12.92
N VAL A 46 -16.95 -1.76 -12.54
CA VAL A 46 -17.14 -2.90 -13.45
C VAL A 46 -18.33 -2.71 -14.39
N LEU A 47 -19.43 -2.10 -13.90
CA LEU A 47 -20.66 -1.97 -14.69
C LEU A 47 -20.74 -0.68 -15.52
N GLN A 48 -20.09 0.41 -15.08
CA GLN A 48 -20.13 1.67 -15.81
C GLN A 48 -18.82 1.88 -16.56
N ARG A 49 -18.93 2.03 -17.89
CA ARG A 49 -17.85 2.53 -18.76
C ARG A 49 -17.63 4.02 -18.52
N LEU A 50 -17.11 4.36 -17.34
CA LEU A 50 -16.70 5.72 -17.01
C LEU A 50 -15.54 6.16 -17.90
N ARG A 51 -15.40 7.48 -18.10
CA ARG A 51 -14.23 8.03 -18.79
C ARG A 51 -12.98 7.78 -17.95
N ARG A 52 -12.03 7.08 -18.55
CA ARG A 52 -10.76 6.68 -17.94
C ARG A 52 -9.73 7.81 -18.11
N HIS A 53 -9.19 8.33 -17.01
CA HIS A 53 -8.24 9.43 -17.01
C HIS A 53 -6.97 9.04 -16.24
N SER A 54 -5.96 8.53 -16.95
CA SER A 54 -4.67 8.16 -16.34
C SER A 54 -3.96 9.34 -15.67
N SER A 55 -4.20 10.57 -16.12
CA SER A 55 -3.65 11.79 -15.49
C SER A 55 -4.13 11.98 -14.05
N ALA A 56 -5.36 11.58 -13.73
CA ALA A 56 -5.86 11.65 -12.35
C ALA A 56 -5.09 10.70 -11.43
N PHE A 57 -4.67 9.53 -11.94
CA PHE A 57 -3.87 8.59 -11.18
C PHE A 57 -2.44 9.09 -10.94
N TRP A 58 -1.83 9.75 -11.93
CA TRP A 58 -0.54 10.41 -11.72
C TRP A 58 -0.60 11.54 -10.69
N LEU A 59 -1.70 12.31 -10.66
CA LEU A 59 -1.92 13.30 -9.60
C LEU A 59 -2.04 12.63 -8.22
N PHE A 60 -2.76 11.51 -8.13
CA PHE A 60 -2.81 10.71 -6.90
C PHE A 60 -1.41 10.26 -6.46
N LEU A 61 -0.62 9.62 -7.35
CA LEU A 61 0.76 9.22 -7.04
C LEU A 61 1.66 10.39 -6.63
N SER A 62 1.50 11.56 -7.25
CA SER A 62 2.27 12.75 -6.86
C SER A 62 1.95 13.21 -5.43
N GLY A 63 0.69 13.04 -4.98
CA GLY A 63 0.30 13.28 -3.59
C GLY A 63 1.00 12.31 -2.64
N GLU A 64 1.05 11.02 -2.99
CA GLU A 64 1.74 10.00 -2.19
C GLU A 64 3.25 10.27 -2.09
N VAL A 65 3.89 10.73 -3.17
CA VAL A 65 5.30 11.12 -3.15
C VAL A 65 5.55 12.27 -2.16
N ILE A 66 4.67 13.29 -2.15
CA ILE A 66 4.79 14.41 -1.20
C ILE A 66 4.58 13.93 0.24
N LEU A 67 3.61 13.04 0.45
CA LEU A 67 3.31 12.46 1.75
C LEU A 67 4.51 11.68 2.31
N PHE A 68 5.07 10.72 1.55
CA PHE A 68 6.24 9.96 2.00
C PHE A 68 7.47 10.85 2.12
N GLY A 69 7.65 11.81 1.21
CA GLY A 69 8.72 12.80 1.29
C GLY A 69 8.72 13.57 2.61
N SER A 70 7.53 13.96 3.10
CA SER A 70 7.41 14.63 4.40
C SER A 70 7.80 13.74 5.59
N LEU A 71 7.48 12.44 5.51
CA LEU A 71 7.84 11.46 6.54
C LEU A 71 9.34 11.18 6.55
N PHE A 72 9.97 11.03 5.38
CA PHE A 72 11.41 10.87 5.26
C PHE A 72 12.18 12.05 5.84
N VAL A 73 11.72 13.29 5.62
CA VAL A 73 12.29 14.47 6.28
C VAL A 73 12.15 14.37 7.80
N GLY A 74 11.01 13.86 8.31
CA GLY A 74 10.81 13.62 9.73
C GLY A 74 11.78 12.60 10.34
N VAL A 75 12.05 11.50 9.63
CA VAL A 75 13.04 10.49 10.01
C VAL A 75 14.43 11.11 10.10
N SER A 76 14.89 11.77 9.02
CA SER A 76 16.23 12.36 8.97
C SER A 76 16.42 13.52 9.95
N TRP A 77 15.34 14.25 10.29
CA TRP A 77 15.41 15.29 11.32
C TRP A 77 15.47 14.72 12.74
N GLY A 78 14.79 13.59 12.97
CA GLY A 78 14.75 12.94 14.28
C GLY A 78 16.00 12.13 14.61
N GLU A 79 16.86 11.86 13.63
CA GLU A 79 18.10 11.11 13.79
C GLU A 79 19.11 11.91 14.64
N GLU A 80 19.48 11.35 15.79
CA GLU A 80 20.49 11.93 16.70
C GLU A 80 21.72 11.02 16.73
N SER A 81 22.90 11.59 17.01
CA SER A 81 24.14 10.81 17.04
C SER A 81 24.07 9.71 18.11
N GLY A 82 24.10 8.45 17.67
CA GLY A 82 24.04 7.28 18.55
C GLY A 82 22.64 6.70 18.76
N THR A 83 21.61 7.16 18.05
CA THR A 83 20.34 6.42 17.95
C THR A 83 20.58 5.09 17.26
N GLY A 84 20.13 3.99 17.88
CA GLY A 84 20.21 2.67 17.28
C GLY A 84 19.29 2.52 16.07
N VAL A 85 19.54 1.48 15.26
CA VAL A 85 18.69 1.12 14.12
C VAL A 85 17.44 0.35 14.58
N LEU A 86 16.35 0.42 13.80
CA LEU A 86 15.12 -0.34 14.05
C LEU A 86 15.36 -1.86 14.04
N ALA A 87 16.12 -2.31 13.06
CA ALA A 87 16.58 -3.68 12.90
C ALA A 87 17.93 -3.66 12.17
N ASP A 88 18.70 -4.75 12.25
CA ASP A 88 19.91 -4.88 11.43
C ASP A 88 19.51 -4.87 9.95
N GLY A 89 20.04 -3.90 9.20
CA GLY A 89 19.74 -3.71 7.79
C GLY A 89 20.08 -4.93 6.93
N PHE A 90 21.06 -5.76 7.32
CA PHE A 90 21.50 -6.93 6.56
C PHE A 90 20.69 -8.21 6.84
N GLU A 91 19.73 -8.16 7.75
CA GLU A 91 18.86 -9.29 8.08
C GLU A 91 17.52 -9.19 7.31
N PHE A 92 16.41 -8.94 8.02
CA PHE A 92 15.07 -8.87 7.44
C PHE A 92 14.91 -7.77 6.39
N PRO A 93 15.38 -6.52 6.60
CA PRO A 93 15.20 -5.44 5.63
C PRO A 93 15.86 -5.74 4.28
N PHE A 94 17.04 -6.38 4.28
CA PHE A 94 17.74 -6.77 3.07
C PHE A 94 17.00 -7.85 2.27
N VAL A 95 16.45 -8.86 2.95
CA VAL A 95 15.61 -9.89 2.31
C VAL A 95 14.37 -9.25 1.69
N SER A 96 13.73 -8.32 2.41
CA SER A 96 12.59 -7.56 1.94
C SER A 96 12.87 -6.77 0.65
N CYS A 97 14.07 -6.19 0.51
CA CYS A 97 14.51 -5.56 -0.74
C CYS A 97 14.51 -6.53 -1.92
N PHE A 98 15.05 -7.75 -1.76
CA PHE A 98 15.04 -8.73 -2.84
C PHE A 98 13.64 -9.21 -3.21
N LEU A 99 12.76 -9.39 -2.21
CA LEU A 99 11.37 -9.79 -2.44
C LEU A 99 10.66 -8.74 -3.30
N LEU A 100 10.74 -7.46 -2.93
CA LEU A 100 10.08 -6.39 -3.67
C LEU A 100 10.72 -6.13 -5.03
N LEU A 101 12.05 -6.08 -5.15
CA LEU A 101 12.72 -5.91 -6.44
C LEU A 101 12.40 -7.05 -7.43
N THR A 102 12.37 -8.29 -6.94
CA THR A 102 11.94 -9.43 -7.76
C THR A 102 10.46 -9.31 -8.13
N SER A 103 9.62 -8.87 -7.20
CA SER A 103 8.19 -8.65 -7.47
C SER A 103 7.98 -7.60 -8.56
N SER A 104 8.77 -6.51 -8.57
CA SER A 104 8.81 -5.47 -9.61
C SER A 104 9.07 -6.04 -11.01
N VAL A 105 10.03 -6.96 -11.12
CA VAL A 105 10.31 -7.66 -12.39
C VAL A 105 9.11 -8.50 -12.80
N THR A 106 8.55 -9.28 -11.87
CA THR A 106 7.42 -10.17 -12.19
C THR A 106 6.15 -9.39 -12.59
N ILE A 107 5.84 -8.26 -11.97
CA ILE A 107 4.66 -7.48 -12.36
C ILE A 107 4.84 -6.79 -13.72
N THR A 108 6.07 -6.42 -14.06
CA THR A 108 6.42 -5.94 -15.41
C THR A 108 6.20 -7.05 -16.45
N LEU A 109 6.61 -8.28 -16.14
CA LEU A 109 6.39 -9.45 -17.00
C LEU A 109 4.91 -9.79 -17.14
N TYR A 110 4.11 -9.64 -16.07
CA TYR A 110 2.65 -9.73 -16.16
C TYR A 110 2.08 -8.74 -17.18
N HIS A 111 2.50 -7.47 -17.11
CA HIS A 111 2.02 -6.43 -18.02
C HIS A 111 2.47 -6.68 -19.47
N HIS A 112 3.71 -7.14 -19.66
CA HIS A 112 4.22 -7.49 -20.99
C HIS A 112 3.50 -8.69 -21.62
N CYS A 113 3.21 -9.72 -20.82
CA CYS A 113 2.51 -10.93 -21.25
C CYS A 113 0.99 -10.83 -21.08
N TYR A 114 0.42 -9.62 -21.07
CA TYR A 114 -1.00 -9.41 -20.86
C TYR A 114 -1.84 -10.16 -21.91
N GLY A 115 -2.91 -10.81 -21.46
CA GLY A 115 -3.79 -11.63 -22.30
C GLY A 115 -3.32 -13.08 -22.51
N LEU A 116 -2.08 -13.41 -22.14
CA LEU A 116 -1.57 -14.78 -22.15
C LEU A 116 -1.75 -15.43 -20.76
N GLU A 117 -1.90 -16.76 -20.73
CA GLU A 117 -1.95 -17.51 -19.46
C GLU A 117 -0.67 -17.33 -18.64
N LEU A 118 0.49 -17.22 -19.31
CA LEU A 118 1.78 -16.94 -18.67
C LEU A 118 1.77 -15.62 -17.86
N GLY A 119 1.07 -14.59 -18.35
CA GLY A 119 0.95 -13.33 -17.62
C GLY A 119 0.30 -13.52 -16.25
N ARG A 120 -0.75 -14.34 -16.17
CA ARG A 120 -1.44 -14.61 -14.90
C ARG A 120 -0.53 -15.29 -13.88
N TRP A 121 0.35 -16.19 -14.34
CA TRP A 121 1.36 -16.80 -13.47
C TRP A 121 2.32 -15.79 -12.88
N PHE A 122 2.78 -14.82 -13.67
CA PHE A 122 3.61 -13.73 -13.15
C PHE A 122 2.86 -12.87 -12.14
N LEU A 123 1.57 -12.58 -12.35
CA LEU A 123 0.76 -11.85 -11.38
C LEU A 123 0.64 -12.61 -10.04
N TYR A 124 0.39 -13.92 -10.09
CA TYR A 124 0.37 -14.75 -8.87
C TYR A 124 1.72 -14.76 -8.16
N LEU A 125 2.82 -14.80 -8.93
CA LEU A 125 4.16 -14.74 -8.37
C LEU A 125 4.45 -13.39 -7.69
N THR A 126 4.04 -12.27 -8.31
CA THR A 126 4.13 -10.94 -7.67
C THR A 126 3.37 -10.92 -6.36
N MET A 127 2.13 -11.41 -6.34
CA MET A 127 1.30 -11.44 -5.13
C MET A 127 1.92 -12.31 -4.03
N LEU A 128 2.51 -13.45 -4.39
CA LEU A 128 3.22 -14.31 -3.45
C LEU A 128 4.42 -13.57 -2.84
N LEU A 129 5.25 -12.93 -3.65
CA LEU A 129 6.43 -12.19 -3.20
C LEU A 129 6.03 -11.01 -2.28
N GLY A 130 5.00 -10.24 -2.65
CA GLY A 130 4.48 -9.16 -1.79
C GLY A 130 3.87 -9.68 -0.48
N SER A 131 3.22 -10.85 -0.50
CA SER A 131 2.70 -11.48 0.72
C SER A 131 3.83 -11.98 1.64
N LEU A 132 4.91 -12.50 1.06
CA LEU A 132 6.10 -12.87 1.82
C LEU A 132 6.77 -11.64 2.45
N PHE A 133 6.85 -10.52 1.73
CA PHE A 133 7.32 -9.25 2.28
C PHE A 133 6.49 -8.84 3.51
N VAL A 134 5.15 -8.91 3.41
CA VAL A 134 4.24 -8.61 4.52
C VAL A 134 4.54 -9.50 5.74
N LEU A 135 4.78 -10.79 5.53
CA LEU A 135 5.14 -11.71 6.61
C LEU A 135 6.48 -11.34 7.25
N VAL A 136 7.50 -11.05 6.46
CA VAL A 136 8.81 -10.60 6.96
C VAL A 136 8.66 -9.33 7.79
N GLN A 137 7.88 -8.36 7.34
CA GLN A 137 7.65 -7.10 8.07
C GLN A 137 6.97 -7.33 9.42
N VAL A 138 6.02 -8.26 9.50
CA VAL A 138 5.37 -8.63 10.77
C VAL A 138 6.37 -9.25 11.74
N PHE A 139 7.27 -10.12 11.26
CA PHE A 139 8.32 -10.69 12.12
C PHE A 139 9.30 -9.63 12.60
N GLU A 140 9.69 -8.70 11.75
CA GLU A 140 10.55 -7.58 12.11
C GLU A 140 9.94 -6.73 13.24
N PHE A 141 8.67 -6.34 13.09
CA PHE A 141 7.95 -5.54 14.10
C PHE A 141 7.71 -6.29 15.41
N TYR A 142 7.59 -7.62 15.37
CA TYR A 142 7.47 -8.43 16.59
C TYR A 142 8.83 -8.61 17.28
N GLY A 143 9.91 -8.66 16.51
CA GLY A 143 11.27 -8.84 17.00
C GLY A 143 11.98 -7.56 17.45
N SER A 144 11.40 -6.39 17.19
CA SER A 144 12.00 -5.09 17.50
C SER A 144 12.17 -4.87 19.02
N GLY A 145 13.36 -4.48 19.45
CA GLY A 145 13.67 -4.18 20.86
C GLY A 145 13.25 -2.78 21.33
N THR A 146 12.76 -1.94 20.42
CA THR A 146 12.31 -0.56 20.69
C THR A 146 10.88 -0.38 20.20
N ASP A 147 10.20 0.67 20.67
CA ASP A 147 8.84 1.01 20.25
C ASP A 147 8.75 2.43 19.67
N SER A 148 7.58 2.75 19.11
CA SER A 148 7.29 4.07 18.53
C SER A 148 7.31 5.24 19.51
N LEU A 149 7.38 4.99 20.83
CA LEU A 149 7.36 6.00 21.87
C LEU A 149 8.77 6.30 22.42
N TYR A 150 9.78 5.51 22.03
CA TYR A 150 11.14 5.64 22.54
C TYR A 150 11.78 7.00 22.25
N CYS A 151 11.72 7.46 21.00
CA CYS A 151 12.18 8.80 20.59
C CYS A 151 11.53 9.24 19.28
N SER A 152 11.80 10.49 18.88
CA SER A 152 11.31 11.08 17.62
C SER A 152 11.70 10.26 16.39
N TYR A 153 12.95 9.79 16.31
CA TYR A 153 13.43 8.93 15.22
C TYR A 153 12.58 7.66 15.11
N PHE A 154 12.46 6.86 16.18
CA PHE A 154 11.68 5.63 16.14
C PHE A 154 10.20 5.90 15.84
N SER A 155 9.61 6.96 16.40
CA SER A 155 8.23 7.34 16.10
C SER A 155 8.03 7.60 14.60
N ALA A 156 8.92 8.40 13.99
CA ALA A 156 8.88 8.70 12.56
C ALA A 156 9.14 7.44 11.70
N SER A 157 10.10 6.60 12.09
CA SER A 157 10.44 5.38 11.36
C SER A 157 9.31 4.35 11.41
N TYR A 158 8.71 4.09 12.58
CA TYR A 158 7.54 3.21 12.71
C TYR A 158 6.35 3.72 11.90
N LEU A 159 6.10 5.03 11.91
CA LEU A 159 5.03 5.63 11.10
C LEU A 159 5.30 5.45 9.60
N THR A 160 6.55 5.67 9.17
CA THR A 160 6.96 5.58 7.76
C THR A 160 6.85 4.14 7.25
N VAL A 161 7.46 3.19 7.97
CA VAL A 161 7.44 1.76 7.62
C VAL A 161 6.02 1.20 7.73
N GLY A 162 5.26 1.58 8.77
CA GLY A 162 3.88 1.17 8.94
C GLY A 162 2.96 1.68 7.83
N LEU A 163 3.14 2.92 7.39
CA LEU A 163 2.36 3.46 6.28
C LEU A 163 2.72 2.79 4.95
N HIS A 164 4.01 2.55 4.70
CA HIS A 164 4.46 1.76 3.54
C HIS A 164 3.84 0.35 3.55
N PHE A 165 3.85 -0.32 4.70
CA PHE A 165 3.21 -1.63 4.86
C PHE A 165 1.73 -1.60 4.44
N THR A 166 0.97 -0.57 4.85
CA THR A 166 -0.42 -0.45 4.39
C THR A 166 -0.55 -0.29 2.87
N HIS A 167 0.38 0.40 2.22
CA HIS A 167 0.40 0.55 0.76
C HIS A 167 0.69 -0.77 0.05
N VAL A 168 1.60 -1.60 0.58
CA VAL A 168 1.85 -2.95 0.05
C VAL A 168 0.56 -3.79 0.12
N VAL A 169 -0.15 -3.75 1.24
CA VAL A 169 -1.43 -4.46 1.39
C VAL A 169 -2.46 -3.95 0.39
N VAL A 170 -2.61 -2.64 0.21
CA VAL A 170 -3.51 -2.04 -0.80
C VAL A 170 -3.12 -2.49 -2.21
N GLY A 171 -1.83 -2.56 -2.54
CA GLY A 171 -1.34 -3.07 -3.81
C GLY A 171 -1.71 -4.55 -4.05
N LEU A 172 -1.59 -5.39 -3.02
CA LEU A 172 -2.03 -6.80 -3.09
C LEU A 172 -3.55 -6.91 -3.30
N LEU A 173 -4.34 -6.08 -2.61
CA LEU A 173 -5.80 -6.01 -2.82
C LEU A 173 -6.13 -5.57 -4.26
N ALA A 174 -5.39 -4.61 -4.79
CA ALA A 174 -5.58 -4.13 -6.16
C ALA A 174 -5.23 -5.20 -7.20
N MET A 175 -4.19 -6.00 -6.96
CA MET A 175 -3.87 -7.18 -7.81
C MET A 175 -4.95 -8.25 -7.72
N MET A 176 -5.48 -8.54 -6.52
CA MET A 176 -6.65 -9.43 -6.37
C MET A 176 -7.85 -8.93 -7.16
N PHE A 177 -8.08 -7.61 -7.16
CA PHE A 177 -9.14 -7.01 -7.96
C PHE A 177 -8.94 -7.26 -9.47
N LEU A 178 -7.71 -7.20 -9.98
CA LEU A 178 -7.41 -7.51 -11.39
C LEU A 178 -7.80 -8.95 -11.81
N LEU A 179 -7.82 -9.89 -10.86
CA LEU A 179 -8.21 -11.28 -11.13
C LEU A 179 -9.72 -11.47 -11.28
N ILE A 180 -10.52 -10.54 -10.76
CA ILE A 180 -11.98 -10.64 -10.69
C ILE A 180 -12.65 -9.88 -11.84
N ILE A 181 -12.01 -8.85 -12.37
CA ILE A 181 -12.56 -8.01 -13.44
C ILE A 181 -12.39 -8.64 -14.84
N GLY A 182 -13.30 -8.27 -15.76
CA GLY A 182 -13.27 -8.75 -17.14
C GLY A 182 -12.09 -8.20 -17.95
N ALA A 183 -11.67 -8.94 -18.99
CA ALA A 183 -10.46 -8.67 -19.77
C ALA A 183 -10.37 -7.27 -20.42
N GLU A 184 -11.51 -6.66 -20.78
CA GLU A 184 -11.54 -5.29 -21.36
C GLU A 184 -11.24 -4.19 -20.32
N GLU A 185 -11.75 -4.35 -19.09
CA GLU A 185 -11.48 -3.43 -17.98
C GLU A 185 -10.06 -3.65 -17.46
N GLN A 186 -9.64 -4.91 -17.39
CA GLN A 186 -8.37 -5.32 -16.83
C GLN A 186 -7.15 -4.68 -17.53
N TYR A 187 -7.22 -4.36 -18.83
CA TYR A 187 -6.08 -3.76 -19.53
C TYR A 187 -5.76 -2.34 -19.06
N TYR A 188 -6.80 -1.54 -18.76
CA TYR A 188 -6.59 -0.20 -18.24
C TYR A 188 -6.11 -0.24 -16.79
N TYR A 189 -6.81 -1.00 -15.94
CA TYR A 189 -6.49 -1.08 -14.51
C TYR A 189 -5.16 -1.78 -14.26
N SER A 190 -4.75 -2.74 -15.10
CA SER A 190 -3.44 -3.39 -14.97
C SER A 190 -2.30 -2.37 -15.03
N SER A 191 -2.41 -1.38 -15.92
CA SER A 191 -1.40 -0.32 -16.04
C SER A 191 -1.32 0.53 -14.76
N LEU A 192 -2.48 0.88 -14.16
CA LEU A 192 -2.51 1.64 -12.92
C LEU A 192 -1.92 0.85 -11.73
N VAL A 193 -2.27 -0.44 -11.62
CA VAL A 193 -1.77 -1.32 -10.57
C VAL A 193 -0.27 -1.55 -10.70
N VAL A 194 0.24 -1.73 -11.93
CA VAL A 194 1.69 -1.84 -12.20
C VAL A 194 2.41 -0.56 -11.76
N TRP A 195 1.90 0.62 -12.13
CA TRP A 195 2.49 1.89 -11.69
C TRP A 195 2.46 2.05 -10.16
N TYR A 196 1.35 1.69 -9.52
CA TYR A 196 1.25 1.72 -8.06
C TYR A 196 2.26 0.79 -7.39
N TRP A 197 2.40 -0.43 -7.90
CA TRP A 197 3.32 -1.41 -7.32
C TRP A 197 4.78 -0.97 -7.43
N HIS A 198 5.18 -0.45 -8.60
CA HIS A 198 6.51 0.14 -8.73
C HIS A 198 6.71 1.33 -7.80
N PHE A 199 5.70 2.19 -7.62
CA PHE A 199 5.78 3.27 -6.63
C PHE A 199 6.05 2.73 -5.22
N VAL A 200 5.32 1.71 -4.78
CA VAL A 200 5.53 1.05 -3.48
C VAL A 200 6.94 0.49 -3.35
N ASP A 201 7.48 -0.13 -4.41
CA ASP A 201 8.85 -0.65 -4.43
C ASP A 201 9.89 0.48 -4.33
N TYR A 202 9.70 1.60 -5.03
CA TYR A 202 10.58 2.77 -4.92
C TYR A 202 10.58 3.37 -3.52
N VAL A 203 9.41 3.47 -2.89
CA VAL A 203 9.30 3.94 -1.50
C VAL A 203 10.06 3.01 -0.56
N TRP A 204 10.00 1.68 -0.77
CA TRP A 204 10.77 0.73 0.04
C TRP A 204 12.28 0.93 -0.08
N LEU A 205 12.80 1.23 -1.27
CA LEU A 205 14.23 1.52 -1.44
C LEU A 205 14.66 2.73 -0.61
N TRP A 206 13.82 3.77 -0.55
CA TRP A 206 14.07 4.94 0.30
C TRP A 206 13.95 4.61 1.79
N VAL A 207 12.96 3.81 2.18
CA VAL A 207 12.83 3.28 3.55
C VAL A 207 14.09 2.53 3.95
N TYR A 208 14.55 1.58 3.12
CA TYR A 208 15.76 0.82 3.35
C TYR A 208 16.97 1.73 3.56
N LEU A 209 17.17 2.71 2.66
CA LEU A 209 18.32 3.60 2.67
C LEU A 209 18.34 4.60 3.84
N LEU A 210 17.19 5.05 4.32
CA LEU A 210 17.12 6.12 5.34
C LEU A 210 16.91 5.60 6.76
N ILE A 211 16.43 4.37 6.90
CA ILE A 211 16.06 3.79 8.20
C ILE A 211 16.97 2.63 8.60
N TYR A 212 17.45 1.85 7.62
CA TYR A 212 18.15 0.58 7.89
C TYR A 212 19.62 0.56 7.46
N TYR A 213 20.04 1.50 6.61
CA TYR A 213 21.41 1.60 6.08
C TYR A 213 22.11 2.85 6.60
#